data_AF-A0A499UVP4-F1
#
_entry.id   AF-A0A499UVP4-F1
#
_cell.length_a   1.000
_cell.length_b   1.000
_cell.length_c   1.000
_cell.angle_alpha   90.00
_cell.angle_beta   90.00
_cell.angle_gamma   90.00
#
_symmetry.space_group_name_H-M   'P 1'
#
loop_
_entity.id
_entity.type
_entity.pdbx_description
1 polymer ?
#
loop_
_entity_poly.entity_id
_entity_poly.type
_entity_poly.pdbx_seq_one_letter_code
_entity_poly.pdbx_strand_id
1 'polypeptide(L)' 'MAFWGNRATAHLAPNDLDHREVERRLHRVTLIGDVPVGPDGHESQLISGKPFAADHRVAVSA' A
#
# COMPACT_ATOMS: atom_id res chain seq x y z
N MET A 1 3.68 1.84 -16.68
CA MET A 1 3.70 0.83 -15.59
C MET A 1 4.67 1.31 -14.53
N ALA A 2 4.28 1.28 -13.26
CA ALA A 2 5.17 1.59 -12.14
C ALA A 2 5.20 0.36 -11.23
N PHE A 3 6.38 -0.02 -10.77
CA PHE A 3 6.58 -1.09 -9.80
C PHE A 3 7.60 -0.62 -8.78
N TRP A 4 7.30 -0.79 -7.48
CA TRP A 4 8.08 -0.23 -6.40
C TRP A 4 8.15 -1.19 -5.22
N GLY A 5 9.21 -1.04 -4.41
CA GLY A 5 9.41 -1.81 -3.20
C GLY A 5 8.85 -1.11 -1.97
N ASN A 6 7.65 -1.48 -1.53
CA ASN A 6 7.00 -0.93 -0.32
C ASN A 6 7.84 -0.99 0.97
N ARG A 7 8.87 -1.86 1.01
CA ARG A 7 9.81 -1.97 2.14
C ARG A 7 10.76 -0.77 2.28
N ALA A 8 10.94 0.04 1.23
CA ALA A 8 11.93 1.11 1.20
C ALA A 8 11.42 2.42 0.60
N THR A 9 10.11 2.53 0.31
CA THR A 9 9.55 3.70 -0.37
C THR A 9 8.20 4.10 0.22
N ALA A 10 7.98 5.41 0.34
CA ALA A 10 6.65 6.01 0.44
C ALA A 10 6.27 6.66 -0.91
N HIS A 11 4.99 6.84 -1.17
CA HIS A 11 4.49 7.49 -2.39
C HIS A 11 3.29 8.39 -2.09
N LEU A 12 3.08 9.38 -2.94
CA LEU A 12 1.99 10.35 -2.84
C LEU A 12 1.15 10.31 -4.11
N ALA A 13 -0.17 10.17 -3.96
CA ALA A 13 -1.10 10.28 -5.06
C ALA A 13 -1.20 11.75 -5.52
N PRO A 14 -1.40 12.01 -6.82
CA PRO A 14 -1.63 13.36 -7.31
C PRO A 14 -2.95 13.94 -6.77
N ASN A 15 -2.93 15.21 -6.36
CA ASN A 15 -4.11 15.98 -5.92
C ASN A 15 -4.40 17.18 -6.85
N ASP A 16 -3.74 17.26 -8.00
CA ASP A 16 -3.84 18.37 -8.95
C ASP A 16 -4.81 18.09 -10.11
N LEU A 17 -5.59 17.02 -10.05
CA LEU A 17 -6.50 16.65 -11.13
C LEU A 17 -7.90 17.25 -11.00
N ASP A 18 -8.28 17.74 -9.81
CA ASP A 18 -9.64 18.19 -9.51
C ASP A 18 -10.09 19.39 -10.37
N HIS A 19 -9.15 20.18 -10.89
CA HIS A 19 -9.43 21.34 -11.75
C HIS A 19 -9.40 21.03 -13.25
N ARG A 20 -9.34 19.74 -13.62
CA ARG A 20 -9.21 19.28 -15.01
C ARG A 20 -10.35 18.32 -15.35
N GLU A 21 -11.00 18.55 -16.48
CA GLU A 21 -12.00 17.63 -17.03
C GLU A 21 -11.32 16.48 -17.78
N VAL A 22 -10.67 15.57 -17.04
CA VAL A 22 -9.97 14.42 -17.61
C VAL A 22 -10.31 13.13 -16.88
N GLU A 23 -10.53 12.03 -17.62
CA GLU A 23 -10.66 10.70 -17.01
C GLU A 23 -9.28 10.10 -16.74
N ARG A 24 -9.06 9.60 -15.52
CA ARG A 24 -7.86 8.86 -15.15
C ARG A 24 -8.23 7.55 -14.44
N ARG A 25 -7.98 6.42 -15.10
CA ARG A 25 -8.19 5.07 -14.56
C ARG A 25 -6.88 4.31 -14.40
N LEU A 26 -6.70 3.68 -13.25
CA LEU A 26 -5.53 2.84 -12.96
C LEU A 26 -5.97 1.50 -12.35
N HIS A 27 -5.15 0.49 -12.62
CA HIS A 27 -5.24 -0.82 -11.97
C HIS A 27 -3.99 -1.05 -11.13
N ARG A 28 -4.15 -1.66 -9.95
CA ARG A 28 -3.07 -1.98 -9.02
C ARG A 28 -3.14 -3.44 -8.61
N VAL A 29 -1.97 -4.08 -8.57
CA VAL A 29 -1.76 -5.39 -7.93
C VAL A 29 -0.75 -5.18 -6.81
N THR A 30 -0.96 -5.85 -5.69
CA THR A 30 -0.05 -5.83 -4.53
C THR A 30 0.39 -7.25 -4.24
N LEU A 31 1.68 -7.43 -3.95
CA LEU A 31 2.25 -8.71 -3.53
C LEU A 31 2.27 -8.76 -2.00
N ILE A 32 1.93 -9.92 -1.44
CA ILE A 32 2.03 -10.16 0.02
C ILE A 32 3.51 -10.17 0.42
N GLY A 33 3.83 -9.47 1.50
CA GLY A 33 5.17 -9.42 2.08
C GLY A 33 5.21 -10.03 3.49
N ASP A 34 6.42 -10.12 4.03
CA ASP A 34 6.69 -10.67 5.36
C ASP A 34 6.45 -9.63 6.49
N VAL A 35 6.51 -10.08 7.75
CA VAL A 35 6.47 -9.20 8.93
C VAL A 35 7.78 -8.42 9.04
N PRO A 36 7.76 -7.08 9.22
CA PRO A 36 8.99 -6.30 9.36
C PRO A 36 9.77 -6.65 10.63
N VAL A 37 11.10 -6.70 10.50
CA VAL A 37 12.06 -6.98 11.58
C VAL A 37 12.96 -5.76 11.80
N GLY A 38 13.12 -5.35 13.07
CA GLY A 38 13.99 -4.26 13.47
C GLY A 38 15.49 -4.61 13.40
N PRO A 39 16.40 -3.62 13.49
CA PRO A 39 17.85 -3.88 13.51
C PRO A 39 18.32 -4.74 14.71
N ASP A 40 17.53 -4.81 15.77
CA ASP A 40 17.72 -5.65 16.95
C ASP A 40 17.16 -7.08 16.79
N GLY A 41 16.56 -7.39 15.63
CA GLY A 41 15.92 -8.67 15.36
C GLY A 41 14.48 -8.78 15.85
N HIS A 42 13.88 -7.71 16.41
CA HIS A 42 12.51 -7.77 16.90
C HIS A 42 11.49 -7.68 15.75
N GLU A 43 10.55 -8.63 15.69
CA GLU A 43 9.42 -8.58 14.76
C GLU A 43 8.35 -7.58 15.20
N SER A 44 7.69 -6.94 14.24
CA SER A 44 6.54 -6.09 14.51
C SER A 44 5.38 -6.89 15.11
N GLN A 45 4.70 -6.34 16.12
CA GLN A 45 3.58 -7.00 16.79
C GLN A 45 2.22 -6.40 16.37
N LEU A 46 1.25 -7.28 16.12
CA LEU A 46 -0.14 -6.86 15.84
C LEU A 46 -0.85 -6.51 17.16
N ILE A 47 -1.27 -5.26 17.30
CA ILE A 47 -1.99 -4.78 18.49
C ILE A 47 -3.51 -4.97 18.35
N SER A 48 -4.05 -4.80 17.14
CA SER A 48 -5.50 -4.90 16.86
C SER A 48 -5.74 -5.24 15.39
N GLY A 49 -6.89 -5.82 15.08
CA GLY A 49 -7.29 -6.22 13.73
C GLY A 49 -6.82 -7.65 13.39
N LYS A 50 -6.50 -7.88 12.11
CA LYS A 50 -6.05 -9.17 11.58
C LYS A 50 -4.95 -8.96 10.52
N PRO A 51 -4.05 -9.94 10.31
CA PRO A 51 -3.01 -9.84 9.29
C PRO A 51 -3.59 -9.65 7.89
N PHE A 52 -2.94 -8.82 7.07
CA PHE A 52 -3.30 -8.63 5.67
C PHE A 52 -2.85 -9.84 4.83
N ALA A 53 -3.80 -10.57 4.29
CA ALA A 53 -3.57 -11.78 3.50
C ALA A 53 -4.16 -11.65 2.08
N ALA A 54 -3.88 -12.62 1.21
CA ALA A 54 -4.25 -12.57 -0.21
C ALA A 54 -5.77 -12.46 -0.47
N ASP A 55 -6.60 -12.85 0.49
CA ASP A 55 -8.07 -12.77 0.44
C ASP A 55 -8.63 -11.41 0.90
N HIS A 56 -7.77 -10.48 1.31
CA HIS A 56 -8.22 -9.19 1.82
C HIS A 56 -8.73 -8.28 0.71
N ARG A 57 -9.90 -7.68 0.96
CA ARG A 57 -10.42 -6.58 0.14
C ARG A 57 -9.80 -5.28 0.62
N VAL A 58 -8.96 -4.67 -0.21
CA VAL A 58 -8.42 -3.33 0.03
C VAL A 58 -9.51 -2.31 -0.25
N ALA A 59 -10.11 -1.74 0.79
CA ALA A 59 -10.96 -0.56 0.65
C ALA A 59 -10.06 0.67 0.49
N VAL A 60 -10.34 1.48 -0.53
CA VAL A 60 -9.74 2.80 -0.69
C VAL A 60 -10.87 3.79 -0.47
N SER A 61 -10.71 4.72 0.47
CA SER A 61 -11.66 5.82 0.64
C SER A 61 -11.71 6.65 -0.64
N ALA A 62 -12.94 7.00 -1.06
CA ALA A 62 -13.19 7.92 -2.15
C ALA A 62 -12.74 9.34 -1.78
#